data_AF-A0A6P8HLB7-F1
#
_entry.id   AF-A0A6P8HLB7-F1
#
_cell.length_a   1.000
_cell.length_b   1.000
_cell.length_c   1.000
_cell.angle_alpha   90.00
_cell.angle_beta   90.00
_cell.angle_gamma   90.00
#
_symmetry.space_group_name_H-M   'P 1'
#
loop_
_entity.id
_entity.type
_entity.pdbx_description
1 polymer ?
#
loop_
_entity_poly.entity_id
_entity_poly.type
_entity_poly.pdbx_seq_one_letter_code
_entity_poly.pdbx_strand_id
1 'polypeptide(L)'
;MSQRSSDQIKKDLVAAGVDAKTADKFKNAVGLKGKKARDWLKKNNLQDFTLTHEQQKKLFEKDYPRYVSKAKRLVEKYSKAGVKFDSLSQVAKDIATDIMYRGDYSMSSRNPAKKKRSKRIQKVLDSKSLQKLKDLMSDKKFWDAAGVDPNRFNERKKAVEAACKKDPNCN
;
A
#
# COMPACT_ATOMS: atom_id res chain seq x y z
N MET A 1 0.16 -9.88 10.00
CA MET A 1 0.61 -11.21 10.47
C MET A 1 -0.10 -12.41 9.84
N SER A 2 -1.33 -12.30 9.34
CA SER A 2 -2.08 -13.48 8.84
C SER A 2 -1.58 -14.11 7.53
N GLN A 3 -0.43 -13.69 7.01
CA GLN A 3 0.20 -14.24 5.80
C GLN A 3 1.70 -14.49 6.00
N ARG A 4 2.19 -14.41 7.24
CA ARG A 4 3.59 -14.71 7.61
C ARG A 4 3.58 -15.88 8.59
N SER A 5 4.54 -16.79 8.48
CA SER A 5 4.73 -17.86 9.47
C SER A 5 5.25 -17.28 10.79
N SER A 6 5.15 -18.05 11.87
CA SER A 6 5.67 -17.65 13.19
C SER A 6 7.17 -17.33 13.11
N ASP A 7 7.93 -18.17 12.40
CA ASP A 7 9.38 -17.98 12.24
C ASP A 7 9.70 -16.73 11.43
N GLN A 8 8.92 -16.44 10.39
CA GLN A 8 9.10 -15.23 9.59
C GLN A 8 8.85 -13.99 10.43
N ILE A 9 7.83 -13.99 11.30
CA ILE A 9 7.55 -12.86 12.20
C ILE A 9 8.73 -12.61 13.13
N LYS A 10 9.22 -13.66 13.81
CA LYS A 10 10.34 -13.53 14.74
C LYS A 10 11.58 -13.01 14.02
N LYS A 11 11.93 -13.63 12.88
CA LYS A 11 13.10 -13.24 12.07
C LYS A 11 13.01 -11.79 11.60
N ASP A 12 11.84 -11.33 11.16
CA ASP A 12 11.66 -9.96 10.67
C ASP A 12 11.76 -8.93 11.79
N LEU A 13 11.17 -9.22 12.97
CA LEU A 13 11.23 -8.33 14.13
C LEU A 13 12.66 -8.22 14.68
N VAL A 14 13.37 -9.34 14.82
CA VAL A 14 14.78 -9.34 15.26
C VAL A 14 15.66 -8.58 14.26
N ALA A 15 15.50 -8.84 12.96
CA ALA A 15 16.24 -8.12 11.91
C ALA A 15 15.93 -6.61 11.89
N ALA A 16 14.74 -6.21 12.34
CA ALA A 16 14.38 -4.80 12.49
C ALA A 16 14.99 -4.15 13.75
N GLY A 17 15.58 -4.93 14.66
CA GLY A 17 16.16 -4.46 15.92
C GLY A 17 15.21 -4.55 17.11
N VAL A 18 14.15 -5.36 17.03
CA VAL A 18 13.31 -5.69 18.19
C VAL A 18 14.02 -6.79 19.01
N ASP A 19 14.00 -6.68 20.33
CA ASP A 19 14.63 -7.66 21.19
C ASP A 19 14.04 -9.07 20.98
N ALA A 20 14.89 -10.09 21.10
CA ALA A 20 14.51 -11.46 20.78
C ALA A 20 13.36 -11.99 21.65
N LYS A 21 13.24 -11.53 22.91
CA LYS A 21 12.20 -11.96 23.84
C LYS A 21 10.83 -11.42 23.41
N THR A 22 10.76 -10.15 23.02
CA THR A 22 9.55 -9.54 22.47
C THR A 22 9.19 -10.12 21.11
N ALA A 23 10.17 -10.31 20.22
CA ALA A 23 9.96 -10.94 18.93
C ALA A 23 9.43 -12.39 19.06
N ASP A 24 9.91 -13.14 20.07
CA ASP A 24 9.42 -14.49 20.36
C ASP A 24 7.97 -14.51 20.83
N LYS A 25 7.52 -13.51 21.61
CA LYS A 25 6.10 -13.36 21.95
C LYS A 25 5.25 -13.18 20.69
N PHE A 26 5.65 -12.27 19.81
CA PHE A 26 4.89 -11.95 18.59
C PHE A 26 4.76 -13.11 17.59
N LYS A 27 5.65 -14.12 17.65
CA LYS A 27 5.53 -15.34 16.82
C LYS A 27 4.22 -16.10 17.08
N ASN A 28 3.64 -15.96 18.27
CA ASN A 28 2.39 -16.61 18.68
C ASN A 28 1.14 -15.81 18.29
N ALA A 29 1.31 -14.61 17.72
CA ALA A 29 0.22 -13.77 17.24
C ALA A 29 -0.16 -14.05 15.77
N VAL A 30 0.41 -15.09 15.14
CA VAL A 30 0.10 -15.47 13.76
C VAL A 30 -1.40 -15.70 13.59
N GLY A 31 -1.95 -15.20 12.48
CA GLY A 31 -3.34 -15.41 12.12
C GLY A 31 -4.36 -14.60 12.93
N LEU A 32 -3.98 -14.00 14.07
CA LEU A 32 -4.90 -13.22 14.90
C LEU A 32 -5.35 -11.93 14.20
N LYS A 33 -6.64 -11.62 14.33
CA LYS A 33 -7.29 -10.43 13.76
C LYS A 33 -8.38 -9.89 14.70
N GLY A 34 -8.72 -8.62 14.54
CA GLY A 34 -9.86 -8.00 15.22
C GLY A 34 -9.81 -8.14 16.74
N LYS A 35 -10.92 -8.60 17.35
CA LYS A 35 -11.01 -8.81 18.81
C LYS A 35 -9.95 -9.78 19.33
N LYS A 36 -9.69 -10.89 18.63
CA LYS A 36 -8.70 -11.89 19.06
C LYS A 36 -7.28 -11.31 19.16
N ALA A 37 -6.89 -10.44 18.22
CA ALA A 37 -5.60 -9.77 18.27
C ALA A 37 -5.52 -8.78 19.45
N ARG A 38 -6.58 -8.00 19.69
CA ARG A 38 -6.64 -7.06 20.83
C ARG A 38 -6.56 -7.79 22.18
N ASP A 39 -7.32 -8.86 22.34
CA ASP A 39 -7.33 -9.66 23.57
C ASP A 39 -5.95 -10.33 23.81
N TRP A 40 -5.31 -10.80 22.74
CA TRP A 40 -3.97 -11.37 22.83
C TRP A 40 -2.91 -10.34 23.25
N LEU A 41 -2.95 -9.12 22.72
CA LEU A 41 -2.03 -8.05 23.12
C LEU A 41 -2.17 -7.74 24.61
N LYS A 42 -3.41 -7.63 25.11
CA LYS A 42 -3.70 -7.43 26.54
C LYS A 42 -3.16 -8.58 27.40
N LYS A 43 -3.47 -9.82 27.02
CA LYS A 43 -3.03 -11.03 27.74
C LYS A 43 -1.50 -11.12 27.86
N ASN A 44 -0.77 -10.57 26.90
CA ASN A 44 0.70 -10.65 26.85
C ASN A 44 1.40 -9.36 27.34
N ASN A 45 0.66 -8.38 27.88
CA ASN A 45 1.15 -7.07 28.30
C ASN A 45 1.91 -6.34 27.17
N LEU A 46 1.35 -6.34 25.96
CA LEU A 46 1.92 -5.73 24.76
C LEU A 46 1.04 -4.60 24.20
N GLN A 47 0.05 -4.12 24.94
CA GLN A 47 -0.84 -3.05 24.44
C GLN A 47 -0.11 -1.72 24.19
N ASP A 48 0.93 -1.42 24.98
CA ASP A 48 1.71 -0.17 24.89
C ASP A 48 3.02 -0.35 24.12
N PHE A 49 3.31 -1.57 23.66
CA PHE A 49 4.51 -1.84 22.88
C PHE A 49 4.44 -1.08 21.55
N THR A 50 5.43 -0.22 21.34
CA THR A 50 5.55 0.58 20.12
C THR A 50 6.92 0.34 19.50
N LEU A 51 6.93 0.15 18.19
CA LEU A 51 8.17 0.08 17.42
C LEU A 51 8.76 1.49 17.25
N THR A 52 10.07 1.62 17.36
CA THR A 52 10.75 2.87 16.99
C THR A 52 10.54 3.17 15.50
N HIS A 53 10.69 4.43 15.10
CA HIS A 53 10.59 4.81 13.68
C HIS A 53 11.57 4.03 12.79
N GLU A 54 12.78 3.76 13.28
CA GLU A 54 13.77 2.97 12.56
C GLU A 54 13.32 1.51 12.38
N GLN A 55 12.79 0.88 13.43
CA GLN A 55 12.25 -0.48 13.37
C GLN A 55 11.06 -0.56 12.40
N GLN A 56 10.14 0.41 12.45
CA GLN A 56 9.02 0.51 11.51
C GLN A 56 9.52 0.63 10.07
N LYS A 57 10.52 1.47 9.82
CA LYS A 57 11.14 1.65 8.50
C LYS A 57 11.76 0.35 8.00
N LYS A 58 12.58 -0.34 8.80
CA LYS A 58 13.19 -1.62 8.43
C LYS A 58 12.15 -2.69 8.06
N LEU A 59 11.07 -2.79 8.84
CA LEU A 59 9.98 -3.72 8.54
C LEU A 59 9.22 -3.34 7.27
N PHE A 60 9.02 -2.04 7.04
CA PHE A 60 8.37 -1.53 5.85
C PHE A 60 9.22 -1.82 4.60
N GLU A 61 10.50 -1.46 4.61
CA GLU A 61 11.44 -1.70 3.49
C GLU A 61 11.55 -3.18 3.14
N LYS A 62 11.43 -4.06 4.13
CA LYS A 62 11.40 -5.51 3.91
C LYS A 62 10.16 -5.99 3.16
N ASP A 63 8.98 -5.45 3.47
CA ASP A 63 7.71 -5.87 2.85
C ASP A 63 7.41 -5.09 1.56
N TYR A 64 7.98 -3.90 1.40
CA TYR A 64 7.70 -3.00 0.28
C TYR A 64 7.91 -3.63 -1.11
N PRO A 65 8.98 -4.42 -1.39
CA PRO A 65 9.16 -5.10 -2.67
C PRO A 65 8.01 -6.02 -3.06
N ARG A 66 7.33 -6.62 -2.07
CA ARG A 66 6.15 -7.45 -2.31
C ARG A 66 4.97 -6.62 -2.81
N TYR A 67 4.82 -5.40 -2.32
CA TYR A 67 3.79 -4.47 -2.79
C TYR A 67 4.09 -3.93 -4.18
N VAL A 68 5.36 -3.65 -4.50
CA VAL A 68 5.80 -3.31 -5.87
C VAL A 68 5.47 -4.46 -6.82
N SER A 69 5.82 -5.69 -6.47
CA SER A 69 5.52 -6.88 -7.27
C SER A 69 4.02 -7.08 -7.46
N LYS A 70 3.22 -6.84 -6.41
CA LYS A 70 1.76 -6.89 -6.47
C LYS A 70 1.21 -5.80 -7.41
N ALA A 71 1.75 -4.58 -7.35
CA ALA A 71 1.37 -3.49 -8.23
C ALA A 71 1.68 -3.80 -9.67
N LYS A 72 2.92 -4.22 -9.98
CA LYS A 72 3.32 -4.69 -11.29
C LYS A 72 2.36 -5.73 -11.86
N ARG A 73 2.16 -6.82 -11.13
CA ARG A 73 1.25 -7.89 -11.55
C ARG A 73 -0.16 -7.40 -11.84
N LEU A 74 -0.73 -6.53 -10.99
CA LEU A 74 -2.12 -6.08 -11.13
C LEU A 74 -2.28 -5.06 -12.26
N VAL A 75 -1.33 -4.11 -12.38
CA VAL A 75 -1.33 -3.13 -13.48
C VAL A 75 -1.26 -3.85 -14.82
N GLU A 76 -0.32 -4.77 -14.98
CA GLU A 76 -0.13 -5.50 -16.24
C GLU A 76 -1.29 -6.45 -16.53
N LYS A 77 -1.76 -7.21 -15.52
CA LYS A 77 -2.87 -8.16 -15.69
C LYS A 77 -4.17 -7.51 -16.16
N TYR A 78 -4.46 -6.30 -15.67
CA TYR A 78 -5.72 -5.62 -15.96
C TYR A 78 -5.58 -4.48 -16.96
N SER A 79 -4.40 -4.28 -17.52
CA SER A 79 -4.20 -3.29 -18.57
C SER A 79 -4.94 -3.70 -19.84
N LYS A 80 -5.78 -2.80 -20.35
CA LYS A 80 -6.42 -2.97 -21.66
C LYS A 80 -5.54 -2.50 -22.80
N ALA A 81 -4.59 -1.62 -22.51
CA ALA A 81 -3.63 -1.08 -23.48
C ALA A 81 -2.31 -1.88 -23.52
N GLY A 82 -2.20 -2.98 -22.76
CA GLY A 82 -0.98 -3.79 -22.70
C GLY A 82 0.19 -3.09 -21.99
N VAL A 83 -0.09 -2.11 -21.12
CA VAL A 83 0.94 -1.34 -20.42
C VAL A 83 1.77 -2.24 -19.52
N LYS A 84 3.10 -2.15 -19.70
CA LYS A 84 4.09 -2.73 -18.78
C LYS A 84 4.33 -1.79 -17.61
N PHE A 85 4.37 -2.32 -16.40
CA PHE A 85 4.53 -1.51 -15.19
C PHE A 85 5.82 -0.71 -15.22
N ASP A 86 6.91 -1.33 -15.69
CA ASP A 86 8.23 -0.70 -15.76
C ASP A 86 8.30 0.44 -16.78
N SER A 87 7.31 0.52 -17.69
CA SER A 87 7.20 1.61 -18.67
C SER A 87 6.49 2.86 -18.13
N LEU A 88 5.95 2.81 -16.91
CA LEU A 88 5.34 3.94 -16.23
C LEU A 88 6.43 4.87 -15.66
N SER A 89 6.10 6.16 -15.55
CA SER A 89 6.95 7.12 -14.82
C SER A 89 7.13 6.68 -13.36
N GLN A 90 8.23 7.10 -12.73
CA GLN A 90 8.53 6.70 -11.35
C GLN A 90 7.38 7.04 -10.39
N VAL A 91 6.85 8.27 -10.47
CA VAL A 91 5.71 8.68 -9.64
C VAL A 91 4.47 7.82 -9.87
N ALA A 92 4.20 7.39 -11.11
CA ALA A 92 3.06 6.53 -11.40
C ALA A 92 3.24 5.12 -10.81
N LYS A 93 4.48 4.58 -10.83
CA LYS A 93 4.82 3.31 -10.16
C LYS A 93 4.65 3.40 -8.65
N ASP A 94 5.08 4.51 -8.04
CA ASP A 94 4.99 4.75 -6.60
C ASP A 94 3.52 4.87 -6.16
N ILE A 95 2.72 5.66 -6.90
CA ILE A 95 1.28 5.82 -6.65
C ILE A 95 0.53 4.48 -6.83
N ALA A 96 0.81 3.74 -7.91
CA ALA A 96 0.23 2.42 -8.11
C ALA A 96 0.59 1.47 -6.95
N THR A 97 1.84 1.48 -6.51
CA THR A 97 2.28 0.66 -5.37
C THR A 97 1.55 1.04 -4.10
N ASP A 98 1.39 2.33 -3.81
CA ASP A 98 0.70 2.81 -2.61
C ASP A 98 -0.81 2.48 -2.61
N ILE A 99 -1.48 2.61 -3.76
CA ILE A 99 -2.88 2.19 -3.96
C ILE A 99 -3.03 0.69 -3.63
N MET A 100 -2.08 -0.14 -4.07
CA MET A 100 -2.10 -1.60 -3.84
C MET A 100 -1.69 -1.97 -2.41
N TYR A 101 -0.84 -1.17 -1.76
CA TYR A 101 -0.46 -1.27 -0.36
C TYR A 101 -1.66 -1.03 0.55
N ARG A 102 -2.37 0.09 0.36
CA ARG A 102 -3.55 0.45 1.17
C ARG A 102 -4.75 -0.48 0.94
N GLY A 103 -4.83 -1.10 -0.23
CA GLY A 103 -5.92 -2.02 -0.58
C GLY A 103 -7.09 -1.33 -1.29
N ASP A 104 -6.80 -0.26 -2.02
CA ASP A 104 -7.77 0.57 -2.76
C ASP A 104 -8.27 -0.11 -4.02
N TYR A 105 -7.43 -1.00 -4.54
CA TYR A 105 -7.64 -1.68 -5.80
C TYR A 105 -8.14 -3.11 -5.58
N SER A 106 -9.25 -3.44 -6.23
CA SER A 106 -9.75 -4.81 -6.38
C SER A 106 -10.69 -4.93 -7.58
N MET A 107 -10.42 -5.90 -8.44
CA MET A 107 -11.28 -6.23 -9.59
C MET A 107 -12.35 -7.30 -9.25
N SER A 108 -12.44 -7.70 -7.98
CA SER A 108 -13.43 -8.69 -7.50
C SER A 108 -14.87 -8.20 -7.65
N SER A 109 -15.77 -9.09 -8.08
CA SER A 109 -17.21 -8.82 -8.11
C SER A 109 -17.84 -8.67 -6.70
N ARG A 110 -17.17 -9.16 -5.64
CA ARG A 110 -17.67 -9.09 -4.25
C ARG A 110 -17.78 -7.66 -3.70
N ASN A 111 -17.13 -6.68 -4.33
CA ASN A 111 -17.27 -5.27 -3.97
C ASN A 111 -17.39 -4.43 -5.25
N PRO A 112 -18.62 -4.27 -5.80
CA PRO A 112 -18.85 -3.56 -7.05
C PRO A 112 -18.37 -2.11 -7.05
N ALA A 113 -18.53 -1.41 -5.92
CA ALA A 113 -18.06 -0.02 -5.77
C ALA A 113 -16.54 0.08 -5.89
N LYS A 114 -15.79 -0.80 -5.18
CA LYS A 114 -14.32 -0.87 -5.29
C LYS A 114 -13.88 -1.28 -6.70
N LYS A 115 -14.58 -2.20 -7.34
CA LYS A 115 -14.33 -2.60 -8.74
C LYS A 115 -14.51 -1.43 -9.70
N LYS A 116 -15.58 -0.64 -9.57
CA LYS A 116 -15.82 0.56 -10.39
C LYS A 116 -14.69 1.58 -10.23
N ARG A 117 -14.25 1.85 -9.00
CA ARG A 117 -13.10 2.73 -8.74
C ARG A 117 -11.80 2.18 -9.33
N SER A 118 -11.55 0.88 -9.17
CA SER A 118 -10.36 0.20 -9.70
C SER A 118 -10.29 0.28 -11.23
N LYS A 119 -11.42 0.18 -11.92
CA LYS A 119 -11.50 0.41 -13.38
C LYS A 119 -11.10 1.83 -13.76
N ARG A 120 -11.52 2.85 -13.00
CA ARG A 120 -11.11 4.25 -13.22
C ARG A 120 -9.59 4.41 -13.02
N ILE A 121 -9.05 3.87 -11.93
CA ILE A 121 -7.60 3.88 -11.65
C ILE A 121 -6.85 3.21 -12.80
N GLN A 122 -7.27 2.02 -13.23
CA GLN A 122 -6.64 1.28 -14.32
C GLN A 122 -6.65 2.08 -15.63
N LYS A 123 -7.77 2.72 -15.99
CA LYS A 123 -7.86 3.56 -17.20
C LYS A 123 -6.83 4.70 -17.19
N VAL A 124 -6.58 5.28 -16.03
CA VAL A 124 -5.58 6.34 -15.86
C VAL A 124 -4.17 5.78 -16.02
N LEU A 125 -3.85 4.66 -15.37
CA LEU A 125 -2.54 4.01 -15.50
C LEU A 125 -2.28 3.53 -16.94
N ASP A 126 -3.29 2.99 -17.62
CA ASP A 126 -3.20 2.56 -19.01
C ASP A 126 -2.91 3.72 -19.97
N SER A 127 -3.36 4.93 -19.63
CA SER A 127 -3.11 6.10 -20.47
C SER A 127 -1.67 6.61 -20.41
N LYS A 128 -0.88 6.18 -19.41
CA LYS A 128 0.47 6.67 -19.11
C LYS A 128 0.59 8.21 -18.99
N SER A 129 -0.52 8.91 -18.85
CA SER A 129 -0.58 10.38 -18.81
C SER A 129 -0.44 10.88 -17.38
N LEU A 130 0.60 11.67 -17.11
CA LEU A 130 0.76 12.36 -15.83
C LEU A 130 -0.39 13.34 -15.56
N GLN A 131 -0.94 13.97 -16.60
CA GLN A 131 -2.09 14.86 -16.44
C GLN A 131 -3.31 14.11 -15.92
N LYS A 132 -3.67 12.97 -16.54
CA LYS A 132 -4.79 12.15 -16.07
C LYS A 132 -4.53 11.57 -14.67
N LEU A 133 -3.27 11.31 -14.32
CA LEU A 133 -2.90 10.91 -12.97
C LEU A 133 -3.07 12.05 -11.97
N LYS A 134 -2.68 13.28 -12.34
CA LYS A 134 -2.90 14.51 -11.55
C LYS A 134 -4.38 14.71 -11.30
N ASP A 135 -5.20 14.65 -12.34
CA ASP A 135 -6.66 14.81 -12.24
C ASP A 135 -7.27 13.76 -11.30
N LEU A 136 -6.81 12.51 -11.40
CA LEU A 136 -7.26 11.44 -10.51
C LEU A 136 -6.83 11.70 -9.05
N MET A 137 -5.57 12.06 -8.81
CA MET A 137 -5.07 12.32 -7.43
C MET A 137 -5.66 13.59 -6.82
N SER A 138 -6.12 14.54 -7.64
CA SER A 138 -6.75 15.79 -7.19
C SER A 138 -8.26 15.64 -6.94
N ASP A 139 -8.89 14.55 -7.37
CA ASP A 139 -10.32 14.29 -7.15
C ASP A 139 -10.59 13.88 -5.69
N LYS A 140 -10.76 14.88 -4.81
CA LYS A 140 -11.02 14.66 -3.39
C LYS A 140 -12.27 13.80 -3.15
N LYS A 141 -13.36 14.03 -3.88
CA LYS A 141 -14.61 13.27 -3.71
C LYS A 141 -14.39 11.78 -4.00
N PHE A 142 -13.59 11.46 -5.02
CA PHE A 142 -13.25 10.07 -5.33
C PHE A 142 -12.48 9.38 -4.19
N TRP A 143 -11.51 10.06 -3.59
CA TRP A 143 -10.68 9.51 -2.52
C TRP A 143 -11.35 9.48 -1.15
N ASP A 144 -12.19 10.48 -0.84
CA ASP A 144 -13.06 10.47 0.33
C ASP A 144 -14.00 9.26 0.29
N ALA A 145 -14.63 8.99 -0.88
CA ALA A 145 -15.48 7.82 -1.08
C ALA A 145 -14.72 6.47 -1.03
N ALA A 146 -13.39 6.51 -1.13
CA ALA A 146 -12.51 5.35 -0.91
C ALA A 146 -11.98 5.27 0.53
N GLY A 147 -12.34 6.22 1.40
CA GLY A 147 -11.85 6.32 2.77
C GLY A 147 -10.35 6.54 2.86
N VAL A 148 -9.76 7.31 1.94
CA VAL A 148 -8.35 7.74 2.04
C VAL A 148 -8.25 8.81 3.13
N ASP A 149 -7.24 8.71 3.99
CA ASP A 149 -6.99 9.75 4.99
C ASP A 149 -6.51 11.06 4.34
N PRO A 150 -6.87 12.24 4.87
CA PRO A 150 -6.51 13.53 4.26
C PRO A 150 -5.01 13.73 4.03
N ASN A 151 -4.17 13.25 4.96
CA ASN A 151 -2.72 13.38 4.84
C ASN A 151 -2.20 12.59 3.63
N ARG A 152 -2.60 11.34 3.48
CA ARG A 152 -2.24 10.52 2.32
C ARG A 152 -2.79 11.08 1.02
N PHE A 153 -4.01 11.61 1.01
CA PHE A 153 -4.55 12.29 -0.16
C PHE A 153 -3.64 13.46 -0.58
N ASN A 154 -3.27 14.32 0.38
CA ASN A 154 -2.41 15.46 0.14
C ASN A 154 -1.01 15.06 -0.34
N GLU A 155 -0.39 14.03 0.26
CA GLU A 155 0.92 13.53 -0.16
C GLU A 155 0.89 12.95 -1.58
N ARG A 156 -0.11 12.13 -1.92
CA ARG A 156 -0.28 11.59 -3.27
C ARG A 156 -0.47 12.71 -4.30
N LYS A 157 -1.33 13.68 -3.99
CA LYS A 157 -1.60 14.84 -4.83
C LYS A 157 -0.31 15.66 -5.06
N LYS A 158 0.38 16.04 -3.99
CA LYS A 158 1.62 16.82 -4.04
C LYS A 158 2.70 16.12 -4.86
N ALA A 159 2.89 14.81 -4.69
CA ALA A 159 3.88 14.04 -5.44
C ALA A 159 3.61 14.07 -6.96
N VAL A 160 2.34 13.87 -7.36
CA VAL A 160 1.97 13.88 -8.78
C VAL A 160 2.00 15.29 -9.37
N GLU A 161 1.57 16.32 -8.63
CA GLU A 161 1.67 17.71 -9.07
C GLU A 161 3.13 18.13 -9.28
N ALA A 162 4.03 17.75 -8.36
CA ALA A 162 5.46 18.04 -8.48
C ALA A 162 6.09 17.36 -9.70
N ALA A 163 5.67 16.12 -10.02
CA ALA A 163 6.11 15.42 -11.23
C ALA A 163 5.52 16.04 -12.50
N CYS A 164 4.24 16.42 -12.48
CA CYS A 164 3.54 17.05 -13.59
C CYS A 164 4.19 18.38 -13.99
N LYS A 165 4.56 19.22 -13.02
CA LYS A 165 5.28 20.50 -13.28
C LYS A 165 6.61 20.33 -14.03
N LYS A 166 7.20 19.14 -13.99
CA LYS A 166 8.47 18.82 -14.66
C LYS A 166 8.28 18.14 -16.02
N ASP A 167 7.04 17.79 -16.38
CA ASP A 167 6.72 17.11 -17.64
C ASP A 167 6.01 18.09 -18.59
N PRO A 168 6.60 18.43 -19.75
CA PRO A 168 6.01 19.38 -20.70
C PRO A 168 4.67 18.90 -21.29
N ASN A 169 4.35 17.62 -21.17
CA ASN A 169 3.08 17.05 -21.64
C ASN A 169 1.98 17.06 -20.57
N CYS A 170 2.25 17.69 -19.42
CA CYS A 170 1.35 17.73 -18.27
C CYS A 170 0.86 19.14 -17.99
N ASN A 171 -0.18 19.54 -18.73
CA ASN A 171 -0.79 20.87 -18.69
C ASN A 171 -2.18 20.77 -18.04
#